data_AF-A0A364NS76-F1
#
_entry.id   AF-A0A364NS76-F1
#
_cell.length_a   1.000
_cell.length_b   1.000
_cell.length_c   1.000
_cell.angle_alpha   90.00
_cell.angle_beta   90.00
_cell.angle_gamma   90.00
#
_symmetry.space_group_name_H-M   'P 1'
#
loop_
_entity.id
_entity.type
_entity.pdbx_description
1 polymer ?
#
loop_
_entity_poly.entity_id
_entity_poly.type
_entity_poly.pdbx_seq_one_letter_code
_entity_poly.pdbx_strand_id
1 'polypeptide(L)'
;MYCVSNVFRVKRQIVTPDHKDPIRPLLKIDQTFVKYINSNPNDQAIAQAVITLAKSMDMEIIAEGVETDEQRSLQENFGCNQYQSYLFGKPCSLANLVI
;
A
#
# COMPACT_ATOMS: atom_id res chain seq x y z
N MET A 1 -1.22 -30.13 -11.06
CA MET A 1 -0.40 -29.54 -9.97
C MET A 1 -0.67 -28.04 -9.95
N TYR A 2 -1.78 -27.64 -9.31
CA TYR A 2 -2.17 -26.24 -9.22
C TYR A 2 -1.36 -25.58 -8.11
N CYS A 3 -0.47 -24.69 -8.50
CA CYS A 3 0.33 -23.89 -7.59
C CYS A 3 -0.59 -22.82 -6.97
N VAL A 4 -1.08 -23.05 -5.76
CA VAL A 4 -1.69 -22.01 -4.90
C VAL A 4 -0.58 -21.09 -4.37
N SER A 5 0.11 -20.38 -5.25
CA SER A 5 1.20 -19.47 -4.88
C SER A 5 0.89 -18.05 -5.32
N ASN A 6 -0.08 -17.43 -4.66
CA ASN A 6 -0.16 -15.98 -4.48
C ASN A 6 -0.88 -15.71 -3.17
N VAL A 7 -0.31 -16.24 -2.08
CA VAL A 7 -0.65 -15.78 -0.74
C VAL A 7 -0.04 -14.38 -0.61
N PHE A 8 -0.89 -13.37 -0.55
CA PHE A 8 -0.64 -12.02 -0.01
C PHE A 8 0.83 -11.64 0.23
N ARG A 9 1.42 -10.86 -0.69
CA ARG A 9 2.69 -10.19 -0.44
C ARG A 9 2.46 -8.90 0.33
N VAL A 10 2.13 -9.05 1.59
CA VAL A 10 2.07 -7.94 2.53
C VAL A 10 3.41 -7.86 3.24
N LYS A 11 4.10 -6.72 3.13
CA LYS A 11 5.40 -6.53 3.78
C LYS A 11 5.23 -5.70 5.03
N ARG A 12 5.65 -6.23 6.17
CA ARG A 12 5.86 -5.43 7.38
C ARG A 12 7.20 -4.72 7.24
N GLN A 13 7.20 -3.40 7.34
CA GLN A 13 8.41 -2.60 7.41
C GLN A 13 8.45 -1.91 8.79
N ILE A 14 9.60 -1.98 9.45
CA ILE A 14 9.88 -1.16 10.63
C ILE A 14 10.50 0.12 10.10
N VAL A 15 9.78 1.24 10.24
CA VAL A 15 10.30 2.56 9.89
C VAL A 15 11.07 3.07 11.11
N THR A 16 12.30 3.53 10.90
CA THR A 16 13.05 4.23 11.95
C THR A 16 12.39 5.59 12.18
N PRO A 17 12.04 5.94 13.42
CA PRO A 17 11.33 7.18 13.70
C PRO A 17 12.24 8.38 13.44
N ASP A 18 11.65 9.47 12.97
CA ASP A 18 12.20 10.81 13.22
C ASP A 18 11.96 11.14 14.70
N HIS A 19 12.85 11.90 15.34
CA HIS A 19 13.07 12.00 16.80
C HIS A 19 11.80 12.12 17.70
N LYS A 20 10.62 12.51 17.18
CA LYS A 20 9.43 12.85 17.96
C LYS A 20 8.25 11.87 17.89
N ASP A 21 8.23 10.91 16.96
CA ASP A 21 7.05 10.07 16.74
C ASP A 21 7.19 8.64 17.34
N PRO A 22 6.10 8.07 17.90
CA PRO A 22 6.10 6.68 18.37
C PRO A 22 6.28 5.70 17.21
N ILE A 23 7.09 4.66 17.41
CA ILE A 23 7.33 3.63 16.39
C ILE A 23 6.04 2.85 16.15
N ARG A 24 5.40 3.10 14.99
CA ARG A 24 4.32 2.27 14.48
C ARG A 24 4.84 1.33 13.40
N PRO A 25 4.44 0.06 13.40
CA PRO A 25 4.79 -0.85 12.33
C PRO A 25 4.04 -0.44 11.05
N LEU A 26 4.74 -0.41 9.91
CA LEU A 26 4.17 -0.06 8.61
C LEU A 26 3.83 -1.33 7.83
N LEU A 27 2.63 -1.36 7.26
CA LEU A 27 2.17 -2.39 6.35
C LEU A 27 2.22 -1.88 4.91
N LYS A 28 2.95 -2.57 4.04
CA LYS A 28 2.94 -2.28 2.59
C LYS A 28 2.01 -3.23 1.85
N ILE A 29 1.10 -2.68 1.07
CA ILE A 29 0.27 -3.41 0.11
C ILE A 29 1.01 -3.40 -1.23
N ASP A 30 1.44 -4.57 -1.68
CA ASP A 30 2.20 -4.74 -2.92
C ASP A 30 1.36 -4.38 -4.17
N GLN A 31 2.01 -3.77 -5.16
CA GLN A 31 1.40 -3.31 -6.41
C GLN A 31 0.58 -4.37 -7.15
N THR A 32 0.90 -5.66 -6.98
CA THR A 32 0.17 -6.76 -7.61
C THR A 32 -1.30 -6.81 -7.18
N PHE A 33 -1.62 -6.31 -5.97
CA PHE A 33 -3.00 -6.19 -5.47
C PHE A 33 -3.67 -4.88 -5.88
N VAL A 34 -2.90 -3.80 -6.01
CA VAL A 34 -3.42 -2.49 -6.42
C VAL A 34 -3.80 -2.48 -7.90
N LYS A 35 -3.01 -3.15 -8.74
CA LYS A 35 -3.14 -3.12 -10.21
C LYS A 35 -4.54 -3.48 -10.72
N TYR A 36 -5.21 -4.44 -10.08
CA TYR A 36 -6.51 -4.98 -10.53
C TYR A 36 -7.68 -4.61 -9.61
N ILE A 37 -7.46 -3.74 -8.62
CA ILE A 37 -8.42 -3.42 -7.56
C ILE A 37 -9.73 -2.80 -8.07
N ASN A 38 -9.70 -2.17 -9.25
CA ASN A 38 -10.88 -1.57 -9.88
C ASN A 38 -11.73 -2.57 -10.67
N SER A 39 -11.14 -3.70 -11.06
CA SER A 39 -11.74 -4.66 -12.00
C SER A 39 -12.00 -6.04 -11.41
N ASN A 40 -11.39 -6.34 -10.26
CA ASN A 40 -11.52 -7.64 -9.59
C ASN A 40 -12.11 -7.47 -8.19
N PRO A 41 -13.39 -7.80 -7.98
CA PRO A 41 -14.04 -7.71 -6.67
C PRO A 41 -13.34 -8.50 -5.57
N ASN A 42 -12.65 -9.61 -5.91
CA ASN A 42 -11.90 -10.38 -4.93
C ASN A 42 -10.69 -9.60 -4.42
N ASP A 43 -9.91 -8.97 -5.32
CA ASP A 43 -8.77 -8.14 -4.95
C ASP A 43 -9.21 -6.93 -4.11
N GLN A 44 -10.36 -6.36 -4.44
CA GLN A 44 -10.99 -5.27 -3.69
C GLN A 44 -11.36 -5.69 -2.25
N ALA A 45 -12.05 -6.82 -2.09
CA ALA A 45 -12.44 -7.35 -0.77
C ALA A 45 -11.21 -7.72 0.08
N ILE A 46 -10.20 -8.31 -0.56
CA ILE A 46 -8.89 -8.64 0.00
C ILE A 46 -8.18 -7.39 0.53
N ALA A 47 -8.06 -6.35 -0.30
CA ALA A 47 -7.41 -5.11 0.07
C ALA A 47 -8.13 -4.43 1.24
N GLN A 48 -9.46 -4.35 1.19
CA GLN A 48 -10.27 -3.80 2.27
C GLN A 48 -10.08 -4.59 3.58
N ALA A 49 -10.09 -5.92 3.54
CA ALA A 49 -9.92 -6.75 4.73
C ALA A 49 -8.54 -6.54 5.38
N VAL A 50 -7.48 -6.49 4.57
CA VAL A 50 -6.11 -6.24 5.07
C VAL A 50 -5.98 -4.85 5.67
N ILE A 51 -6.54 -3.82 5.01
CA ILE A 51 -6.52 -2.45 5.53
C ILE A 51 -7.25 -2.37 6.87
N THR A 52 -8.42 -3.01 6.98
CA THR A 52 -9.18 -3.05 8.23
C THR A 52 -8.40 -3.74 9.36
N LEU A 53 -7.75 -4.87 9.07
CA LEU A 53 -6.93 -5.60 10.04
C LEU A 53 -5.71 -4.79 10.49
N ALA A 54 -5.02 -4.12 9.57
CA ALA A 54 -3.86 -3.30 9.88
C ALA A 54 -4.23 -2.14 10.82
N LYS A 55 -5.38 -1.49 10.57
CA LYS A 55 -5.91 -0.42 11.43
C LYS A 55 -6.25 -0.92 12.83
N SER A 56 -6.86 -2.09 12.97
CA SER A 56 -7.19 -2.63 14.30
C SER A 56 -5.94 -2.99 15.12
N MET A 57 -4.79 -3.13 14.45
CA MET A 57 -3.48 -3.40 15.05
C MET A 57 -2.62 -2.12 15.25
N ASP A 58 -3.20 -0.92 15.08
CA ASP A 58 -2.50 0.39 15.14
C ASP A 58 -1.27 0.47 14.20
N MET A 59 -1.38 -0.15 13.03
CA MET A 59 -0.34 -0.11 12.00
C MET A 59 -0.55 1.05 11.04
N GLU A 60 0.55 1.62 10.58
CA GLU A 60 0.50 2.47 9.38
C GLU A 60 0.36 1.62 8.13
N ILE A 61 -0.18 2.19 7.05
CA ILE A 61 -0.45 1.47 5.81
C ILE A 61 -0.01 2.34 4.65
N ILE A 62 0.76 1.75 3.73
CA ILE A 62 1.14 2.36 2.46
C ILE A 62 0.82 1.40 1.32
N ALA A 63 0.25 1.93 0.23
CA ALA A 63 0.02 1.15 -0.97
C ALA A 63 1.07 1.44 -2.05
N GLU A 64 1.66 0.40 -2.60
CA GLU A 64 2.61 0.47 -3.71
C GLU A 64 1.88 0.38 -5.05
N GLY A 65 2.30 1.16 -6.05
CA GLY A 65 1.82 1.04 -7.43
C GLY A 65 0.43 1.62 -7.70
N VAL A 66 0.05 2.72 -7.04
CA VAL A 66 -1.23 3.42 -7.24
C VAL A 66 -1.21 4.31 -8.48
N GLU A 67 -1.38 3.76 -9.68
CA GLU A 67 -1.14 4.43 -10.95
C GLU A 67 -2.31 5.26 -11.49
N THR A 68 -3.52 5.14 -10.93
CA THR A 68 -4.71 5.92 -11.37
C THR A 68 -5.46 6.58 -10.22
N ASP A 69 -6.20 7.65 -10.51
CA ASP A 69 -7.03 8.35 -9.54
C ASP A 69 -8.15 7.47 -8.97
N GLU A 70 -8.67 6.52 -9.76
CA GLU A 70 -9.67 5.56 -9.29
C GLU A 70 -9.08 4.59 -8.27
N GLN A 71 -7.86 4.10 -8.50
CA GLN A 71 -7.14 3.25 -7.54
C GLN A 71 -6.86 4.03 -6.25
N ARG A 72 -6.48 5.31 -6.35
CA ARG A 72 -6.29 6.19 -5.19
C ARG A 72 -7.58 6.33 -4.40
N SER A 73 -8.67 6.72 -5.07
CA SER A 73 -9.98 6.95 -4.46
C SER A 73 -10.51 5.71 -3.74
N LEU A 74 -10.34 4.52 -4.34
CA LEU A 74 -10.71 3.26 -3.70
C LEU A 74 -9.92 3.00 -2.41
N GLN A 75 -8.62 3.27 -2.43
CA GLN A 75 -7.79 3.09 -1.24
C GLN A 75 -8.05 4.12 -0.15
N GLU A 76 -8.34 5.38 -0.51
CA GLU A 76 -8.84 6.41 0.42
C GLU A 76 -10.14 5.98 1.08
N ASN A 77 -11.06 5.37 0.32
CA ASN A 77 -12.33 4.85 0.86
C ASN A 77 -12.12 3.70 1.84
N PHE A 78 -11.10 2.86 1.61
CA PHE A 78 -10.70 1.82 2.58
C PHE A 78 -9.91 2.44 3.76
N GLY A 79 -9.46 3.69 3.58
CA GLY A 79 -8.70 4.55 4.47
C GLY A 79 -7.23 4.17 4.58
N CYS A 80 -6.64 3.78 3.44
CA CYS A 80 -5.20 3.84 3.19
C CYS A 80 -4.91 5.17 2.48
N ASN A 81 -4.22 6.08 3.17
CA ASN A 81 -3.98 7.46 2.73
C ASN A 81 -2.51 7.74 2.38
N GLN A 82 -1.68 6.71 2.32
CA GLN A 82 -0.27 6.82 1.96
C GLN A 82 0.02 5.96 0.72
N TYR A 83 0.78 6.52 -0.23
CA TYR A 83 1.02 5.89 -1.52
C TYR A 83 2.48 5.98 -1.93
N GLN A 84 2.99 4.90 -2.51
CA GLN A 84 4.22 4.90 -3.30
C GLN A 84 3.84 4.65 -4.75
N SER A 85 3.92 5.66 -5.61
CA SER A 85 3.36 5.57 -6.95
C SER A 85 4.07 6.39 -8.02
N TYR A 86 4.08 5.85 -9.24
CA TYR A 86 4.46 6.57 -10.47
C TYR A 86 3.47 7.66 -10.90
N LEU A 87 2.23 7.65 -10.37
CA LEU A 87 1.26 8.73 -10.53
C LEU A 87 1.80 10.06 -10.00
N PHE A 88 2.60 10.01 -8.93
CA PHE A 88 3.20 11.21 -8.31
C PHE A 88 4.66 11.42 -8.73
N GLY A 89 5.40 10.34 -8.98
CA GLY A 89 6.78 10.44 -9.42
C GLY A 89 7.42 9.07 -9.61
N LYS A 90 8.27 8.96 -10.63
CA LYS A 90 9.11 7.77 -10.81
C LYS A 90 10.33 7.86 -9.89
N PRO A 91 10.88 6.72 -9.44
CA PRO A 91 12.18 6.68 -8.78
C PRO A 91 13.20 7.47 -9.57
N CYS A 92 13.87 8.38 -8.89
CA CYS A 92 14.91 9.23 -9.46
C CYS A 92 16.16 9.18 -8.58
N SER A 93 17.28 9.65 -9.10
CA SER A 93 18.47 9.86 -8.28
C SER A 93 18.20 10.96 -7.26
N LEU A 94 18.94 10.95 -6.14
CA LEU A 94 18.83 12.01 -5.12
C LEU A 94 19.04 13.42 -5.71
N ALA A 95 19.93 13.55 -6.70
CA ALA A 95 20.19 14.82 -7.38
C ALA A 95 18.98 15.36 -8.17
N ASN A 96 18.04 14.49 -8.54
CA ASN A 96 16.84 14.83 -9.30
C ASN A 96 15.59 14.88 -8.42
N LEU A 97 15.73 14.67 -7.11
CA LEU A 97 14.62 14.73 -6.17
C LEU A 97 14.27 16.20 -5.88
N VAL A 98 13.10 16.64 -6.36
CA VAL A 98 12.53 17.94 -6.01
C VAL A 98 11.49 17.70 -4.91
N ILE A 99 11.80 18.15 -3.69
CA ILE A 99 10.97 18.00 -2.49
C ILE A 99 10.07 19.22 -2.35
#